data_AF-A0A7U7G663-F1
#
_entry.id   AF-A0A7U7G663-F1
#
_cell.length_a   1.000
_cell.length_b   1.000
_cell.length_c   1.000
_cell.angle_alpha   90.00
_cell.angle_beta   90.00
_cell.angle_gamma   90.00
#
_symmetry.space_group_name_H-M   'P 1'
#
loop_
_entity.id
_entity.type
_entity.pdbx_description
1 polymer ?
#
loop_
_entity_poly.entity_id
_entity_poly.type
_entity_poly.pdbx_seq_one_letter_code
_entity_poly.pdbx_strand_id
1 'polypeptide(L)'
;MTLPLMPKATAVWLIEKTGLTFDQIATFCGMHPLEIQAIADGEVGGGINGYDPVKNNQLTEAEIKRCEANPAARLKLTATPNPVARRAKGARYTPVAKRHDRPDAIAFVLRQFPQLNDTQIVRLLGTTKDTIAKIRNREHWNSPNIKPRDPVILGLCTQTDLNAAVQAANDRLVREGKPLENDHEAIDPESLFPSRDETGNSF
;
A
#
# COMPACT_ATOMS: atom_id res chain seq x y z
N MET A 1 24.30 4.72 19.65
CA MET A 1 23.17 4.56 20.58
C MET A 1 21.89 4.77 19.79
N THR A 2 20.88 3.93 19.98
CA THR A 2 19.58 4.08 19.31
C THR A 2 18.80 5.21 19.97
N LEU A 3 18.27 6.13 19.18
CA LEU A 3 17.46 7.25 19.64
C LEU A 3 15.96 6.96 19.44
N PRO A 4 15.08 7.58 20.23
CA PRO A 4 13.63 7.49 20.02
C PRO A 4 13.22 8.10 18.67
N LEU A 5 12.11 7.64 18.11
CA LEU A 5 11.66 8.00 16.75
C LEU A 5 11.43 9.52 16.58
N MET A 6 10.96 10.20 17.63
CA MET A 6 10.66 11.63 17.65
C MET A 6 11.28 12.29 18.89
N PRO A 7 12.60 12.54 18.92
CA PRO A 7 13.31 12.91 20.15
C PRO A 7 12.77 14.17 20.85
N LYS A 8 12.51 15.25 20.09
CA LYS A 8 11.98 16.51 20.66
C LYS A 8 10.56 16.35 21.22
N ALA A 9 9.67 15.70 20.48
CA ALA A 9 8.30 15.47 20.95
C ALA A 9 8.24 14.47 22.11
N THR A 10 9.16 13.49 22.14
CA THR A 10 9.29 12.55 23.26
C THR A 10 9.83 13.25 24.50
N ALA A 11 10.78 14.19 24.35
CA ALA A 11 11.27 15.03 25.43
C ALA A 11 10.14 15.88 26.05
N VAL A 12 9.31 16.55 25.22
CA VAL A 12 8.13 17.30 25.69
C VAL A 12 7.24 16.40 26.55
N TRP A 13 6.91 15.21 26.07
CA TRP A 13 6.06 14.28 26.81
C TRP A 13 6.71 13.81 28.12
N LEU A 14 8.01 13.48 28.12
CA LEU A 14 8.72 13.03 29.31
C LEU A 14 8.80 14.15 30.38
N ILE A 15 9.07 15.39 29.97
CA ILE A 15 9.09 16.54 30.88
C ILE A 15 7.71 16.76 31.51
N GLU A 16 6.63 16.63 30.73
CA GLU A 16 5.26 16.87 31.21
C GLU A 16 4.67 15.73 32.05
N LYS A 17 5.07 14.48 31.79
CA LYS A 17 4.38 13.28 32.31
C LYS A 17 5.23 12.43 33.26
N THR A 18 6.49 12.79 33.49
CA THR A 18 7.41 12.01 34.35
C THR A 18 8.22 12.91 35.28
N GLY A 19 8.74 12.35 36.37
CA GLY A 19 9.64 13.02 37.32
C GLY A 19 11.13 12.85 36.98
N LEU A 20 11.48 12.61 35.71
CA LEU A 20 12.86 12.37 35.29
C LEU A 20 13.69 13.65 35.28
N THR A 21 14.98 13.51 35.55
CA THR A 21 15.93 14.63 35.47
C THR A 21 16.20 15.02 34.01
N PHE A 22 16.56 16.29 33.78
CA PHE A 22 16.89 16.78 32.44
C PHE A 22 18.05 16.01 31.80
N ASP A 23 19.04 15.58 32.59
CA ASP A 23 20.15 14.75 32.10
C ASP A 23 19.69 13.36 31.62
N GLN A 24 18.71 12.75 32.30
CA GLN A 24 18.16 11.46 31.89
C GLN A 24 17.39 11.58 30.57
N ILE A 25 16.58 12.64 30.43
CA ILE A 25 15.82 12.92 29.20
C ILE A 25 16.77 13.29 28.06
N ALA A 26 17.78 14.13 28.32
CA ALA A 26 18.83 14.51 27.38
C ALA A 26 19.58 13.28 26.85
N THR A 27 20.01 12.39 27.74
CA THR A 27 20.71 11.15 27.36
C THR A 27 19.81 10.24 26.51
N PHE A 28 18.53 10.12 26.85
CA PHE A 28 17.58 9.27 26.14
C PHE A 28 17.22 9.82 24.75
N CYS A 29 16.97 11.12 24.64
CA CYS A 29 16.61 11.79 23.40
C CYS A 29 17.84 12.18 22.55
N GLY A 30 19.06 12.04 23.07
CA GLY A 30 20.29 12.45 22.38
C GLY A 30 20.40 13.96 22.19
N MET A 31 19.88 14.72 23.14
CA MET A 31 19.84 16.19 23.15
C MET A 31 20.73 16.74 24.26
N HIS A 32 21.12 18.01 24.18
CA HIS A 32 21.85 18.66 25.27
C HIS A 32 20.89 18.99 26.43
N PRO A 33 21.30 18.89 27.71
CA PRO A 33 20.44 19.26 28.85
C PRO A 33 19.85 20.67 28.76
N LEU A 34 20.59 21.63 28.21
CA LEU A 34 20.11 23.00 27.95
C LEU A 34 18.94 23.04 26.94
N GLU A 35 18.90 22.14 25.96
CA GLU A 35 17.77 22.07 25.02
C GLU A 35 16.53 21.49 25.72
N ILE A 36 16.72 20.54 26.64
CA ILE A 36 15.63 19.98 27.46
C ILE A 36 15.09 21.05 28.41
N GLN A 37 15.97 21.85 29.00
CA GLN A 37 15.59 22.99 29.83
C GLN A 37 14.79 24.03 29.04
N ALA A 38 15.27 24.42 27.84
CA ALA A 38 14.54 25.35 26.98
C ALA A 38 13.16 24.82 26.52
N ILE A 39 13.00 23.49 26.42
CA ILE A 39 11.69 22.86 26.19
C ILE A 39 10.81 22.95 27.43
N ALA A 40 11.36 22.69 28.62
CA ALA A 40 10.64 22.80 29.88
C ALA A 40 10.19 24.25 30.19
N ASP A 41 11.03 25.23 29.84
CA ASP A 41 10.76 26.66 29.98
C ASP A 41 9.78 27.17 28.90
N GLY A 42 9.42 26.33 27.93
CA GLY A 42 8.49 26.67 26.85
C GLY A 42 9.07 27.57 25.75
N GLU A 43 10.39 27.85 25.78
CA GLU A 43 11.09 28.63 24.75
C GLU A 43 11.23 27.85 23.44
N VAL A 44 11.39 26.52 23.54
CA VAL A 44 11.55 25.62 22.40
C VAL A 44 10.42 24.59 22.40
N GLY A 45 9.66 24.54 21.30
CA GLY A 45 8.64 23.49 21.13
C GLY A 45 7.21 23.87 21.53
N GLY A 46 6.89 25.16 21.70
CA GLY A 46 5.54 25.71 21.94
C GLY A 46 4.44 25.41 20.88
N GLY A 47 4.63 24.41 20.04
CA GLY A 47 3.64 23.86 19.13
C GLY A 47 3.85 22.36 18.83
N ILE A 48 4.74 21.69 19.56
CA ILE A 48 5.03 20.26 19.39
C ILE A 48 4.11 19.49 20.32
N ASN A 49 3.18 18.71 19.76
CA ASN A 49 2.36 17.80 20.55
C ASN A 49 3.24 16.66 21.12
N GLY A 50 3.18 16.44 22.43
CA GLY A 50 3.98 15.41 23.11
C GLY A 50 3.78 14.02 22.51
N TYR A 51 4.87 13.34 22.22
CA TYR A 51 4.86 11.99 21.66
C TYR A 51 5.09 10.96 22.78
N ASP A 52 4.05 10.18 23.09
CA ASP A 52 4.05 9.21 24.17
C ASP A 52 4.95 7.99 23.86
N PRO A 53 6.09 7.81 24.53
CA PRO A 53 6.99 6.70 24.27
C PRO A 53 6.48 5.37 24.85
N VAL A 54 5.54 5.39 25.80
CA VAL A 54 4.96 4.19 26.42
C VAL A 54 3.90 3.59 25.49
N LYS A 55 2.98 4.42 24.99
CA LYS A 55 1.95 3.97 24.02
C LYS A 55 2.54 3.44 22.73
N ASN A 56 3.69 3.97 22.31
CA ASN A 56 4.37 3.55 21.09
C ASN A 56 5.40 2.44 21.32
N ASN A 57 5.37 1.77 22.48
CA ASN A 57 6.24 0.65 22.83
C ASN A 57 7.75 0.96 22.72
N GLN A 58 8.15 2.22 22.93
CA GLN A 58 9.57 2.62 22.98
C GLN A 58 10.13 2.58 24.41
N LEU A 59 9.27 2.79 25.40
CA LEU A 59 9.56 2.65 26.82
C LEU A 59 8.47 1.84 27.52
N THR A 60 8.80 1.26 28.68
CA THR A 60 7.80 0.68 29.59
C THR A 60 7.61 1.61 30.78
N GLU A 61 6.42 1.60 31.39
CA GLU A 61 6.14 2.38 32.60
C GLU A 61 7.05 1.95 33.77
N ALA A 62 7.40 0.66 33.84
CA ALA A 62 8.33 0.13 34.83
C ALA A 62 9.75 0.73 34.67
N GLU A 63 10.20 0.94 33.43
CA GLU A 63 11.51 1.54 33.15
C GLU A 63 11.55 3.02 33.54
N ILE A 64 10.45 3.76 33.32
CA ILE A 64 10.31 5.15 33.77
C ILE A 64 10.39 5.22 35.29
N LYS A 65 9.58 4.42 36.01
CA LYS A 65 9.58 4.38 37.48
C LYS A 65 10.95 4.02 38.07
N ARG A 66 11.67 3.08 37.44
CA ARG A 66 13.05 2.72 37.82
C ARG A 66 14.00 3.91 37.74
N CYS A 67 13.85 4.74 36.72
CA CYS A 67 14.70 5.91 36.49
C CYS A 67 14.27 7.14 37.30
N GLU A 68 12.98 7.27 37.62
CA GLU A 68 12.47 8.29 38.55
C GLU A 68 13.00 8.06 39.98
N ALA A 69 13.07 6.80 40.42
CA ALA A 69 13.61 6.45 41.73
C ALA A 69 15.14 6.58 41.84
N ASN A 70 15.86 6.70 40.72
CA ASN A 70 17.33 6.80 40.72
C ASN A 70 17.82 7.76 39.62
N PRO A 71 18.23 9.00 39.98
CA PRO A 71 18.75 10.00 39.05
C PRO A 71 20.00 9.56 38.26
N ALA A 72 20.79 8.62 38.79
CA ALA A 72 21.97 8.08 38.10
C ALA A 72 21.60 7.01 37.07
N ALA A 73 20.39 6.44 37.12
CA ALA A 73 19.94 5.48 36.13
C ALA A 73 19.71 6.16 34.77
N ARG A 74 19.86 5.39 33.70
CA ARG A 74 19.59 5.83 32.32
C ARG A 74 18.49 4.97 31.72
N LEU A 75 17.57 5.62 31.01
CA LEU A 75 16.50 4.99 30.26
C LEU A 75 17.06 4.15 29.12
N LYS A 76 16.50 2.97 28.91
CA LYS A 76 16.83 2.10 27.78
C LYS A 76 15.62 1.93 26.87
N LEU A 77 15.80 2.13 25.57
CA LEU A 77 14.76 1.81 24.59
C LEU A 77 14.43 0.32 24.63
N THR A 78 13.14 0.01 24.63
CA THR A 78 12.66 -1.34 24.39
C THR A 78 12.99 -1.73 22.95
N ALA A 79 13.61 -2.89 22.76
CA ALA A 79 13.90 -3.45 21.44
C ALA A 79 12.61 -4.00 20.81
N THR A 80 11.69 -3.13 20.43
CA THR A 80 10.47 -3.54 19.76
C THR A 80 10.80 -3.68 18.26
N PRO A 81 10.58 -4.85 17.64
CA PRO A 81 10.78 -5.01 16.20
C PRO A 81 9.78 -4.08 15.53
N ASN A 82 10.26 -2.99 14.94
CA ASN A 82 9.46 -2.02 14.21
C ASN A 82 8.63 -2.77 13.16
N PRO A 83 7.35 -3.09 13.39
CA PRO A 83 6.53 -3.58 12.32
C PRO A 83 6.15 -2.30 11.62
N VAL A 84 7.01 -1.84 10.70
CA VAL A 84 6.52 -0.99 9.62
C VAL A 84 5.48 -1.86 8.94
N ALA A 85 4.24 -1.77 9.41
CA ALA A 85 3.11 -2.40 8.80
C ALA A 85 3.10 -1.78 7.40
N ARG A 86 3.68 -2.52 6.44
CA ARG A 86 3.62 -2.15 5.03
C ARG A 86 2.16 -1.88 4.79
N ARG A 87 1.79 -0.60 4.61
CA ARG A 87 0.43 -0.22 4.26
C ARG A 87 -0.01 -1.21 3.18
N ALA A 88 -1.12 -1.90 3.43
CA ALA A 88 -1.73 -2.77 2.43
C ALA A 88 -1.69 -2.00 1.11
N LYS A 89 -0.98 -2.54 0.10
CA LYS A 89 -0.67 -1.85 -1.15
C LYS A 89 -1.93 -1.13 -1.64
N GLY A 90 -2.01 0.18 -1.37
CA GLY A 90 -3.13 0.99 -1.83
C GLY A 90 -3.14 0.99 -3.35
N ALA A 91 -4.26 1.38 -3.95
CA ALA A 91 -4.35 1.54 -5.41
C ALA A 91 -3.13 2.35 -5.88
N ARG A 92 -2.29 1.74 -6.74
CA ARG A 92 -1.06 2.37 -7.20
C ARG A 92 -1.44 3.68 -7.90
N TYR A 93 -0.76 4.77 -7.53
CA TYR A 93 -0.96 6.06 -8.20
C TYR A 93 -0.75 5.86 -9.70
N THR A 94 -1.79 6.12 -10.51
CA THR A 94 -1.70 6.09 -11.96
C THR A 94 -1.29 7.48 -12.45
N PRO A 95 -0.13 7.61 -13.13
CA PRO A 95 0.33 8.88 -13.67
C PRO A 95 -0.70 9.53 -14.59
N VAL A 96 -0.76 10.86 -14.60
CA VAL A 96 -1.73 11.64 -15.40
C VAL A 96 -1.68 11.25 -16.89
N ALA A 97 -0.48 11.04 -17.43
CA ALA A 97 -0.27 10.63 -18.82
C ALA A 97 -1.02 9.34 -19.19
N LYS A 98 -1.14 8.39 -18.25
CA LYS A 98 -1.79 7.08 -18.47
C LYS A 98 -3.30 7.09 -18.19
N ARG A 99 -3.89 8.24 -17.82
CA ARG A 99 -5.33 8.34 -17.55
C ARG A 99 -6.16 8.23 -18.82
N HIS A 100 -5.62 8.63 -19.97
CA HIS A 100 -6.28 8.51 -21.27
C HIS A 100 -6.40 7.06 -21.74
N ASP A 101 -5.48 6.17 -21.31
CA ASP A 101 -5.49 4.74 -21.64
C ASP A 101 -6.42 3.92 -20.73
N ARG A 102 -6.92 4.54 -19.65
CA ARG A 102 -7.72 3.83 -18.65
C ARG A 102 -9.08 3.35 -19.18
N PRO A 103 -9.82 4.10 -20.02
CA PRO A 103 -11.06 3.61 -20.61
C PRO A 103 -10.85 2.36 -21.49
N ASP A 104 -9.75 2.31 -22.23
CA ASP A 104 -9.34 1.19 -23.07
C ASP A 104 -9.08 -0.08 -22.23
N ALA A 105 -8.39 0.09 -21.12
CA ALA A 105 -8.13 -0.98 -20.15
C ALA A 105 -9.40 -1.49 -19.47
N ILE A 106 -10.32 -0.60 -19.09
CA ILE A 106 -11.60 -0.99 -18.49
C ILE A 106 -12.43 -1.78 -19.51
N ALA A 107 -12.49 -1.32 -20.76
CA ALA A 107 -13.20 -2.04 -21.83
C ALA A 107 -12.60 -3.43 -22.10
N PHE A 108 -11.26 -3.56 -22.04
CA PHE A 108 -10.60 -4.86 -22.13
C PHE A 108 -10.98 -5.79 -20.99
N VAL A 109 -10.89 -5.32 -19.73
CA VAL A 109 -11.20 -6.13 -18.56
C VAL A 109 -12.66 -6.57 -18.54
N LEU A 110 -13.60 -5.68 -18.88
CA LEU A 110 -15.02 -6.01 -18.97
C LEU A 110 -15.30 -7.09 -20.03
N ARG A 111 -14.52 -7.12 -21.12
CA ARG A 111 -14.71 -8.07 -22.22
C ARG A 111 -13.99 -9.40 -22.00
N GLN A 112 -12.77 -9.38 -21.47
CA GLN A 112 -11.92 -10.57 -21.32
C GLN A 112 -12.10 -11.24 -19.96
N PHE A 113 -12.49 -10.49 -18.94
CA PHE A 113 -12.63 -10.99 -17.58
C PHE A 113 -14.00 -10.64 -16.98
N PRO A 114 -15.12 -11.12 -17.57
CA PRO A 114 -16.49 -10.90 -17.06
C PRO A 114 -16.69 -11.36 -15.61
N GLN A 115 -15.86 -12.29 -15.12
CA GLN A 115 -15.88 -12.74 -13.73
C GLN A 115 -15.42 -11.66 -12.73
N LEU A 116 -14.69 -10.61 -13.17
CA LEU A 116 -14.25 -9.54 -12.28
C LEU A 116 -15.42 -8.63 -11.89
N ASN A 117 -15.58 -8.38 -10.60
CA ASN A 117 -16.58 -7.42 -10.12
C ASN A 117 -16.03 -5.99 -10.15
N ASP A 118 -16.93 -4.99 -10.14
CA ASP A 118 -16.55 -3.58 -10.21
C ASP A 118 -15.57 -3.18 -9.09
N THR A 119 -15.68 -3.78 -7.91
CA THR A 119 -14.79 -3.51 -6.77
C THR A 119 -13.36 -4.00 -7.05
N GLN A 120 -13.20 -5.15 -7.71
CA GLN A 120 -11.90 -5.69 -8.15
C GLN A 120 -11.30 -4.82 -9.25
N ILE A 121 -12.12 -4.39 -10.22
CA ILE A 121 -11.67 -3.49 -11.31
C ILE A 121 -11.21 -2.13 -10.76
N VAL A 122 -11.95 -1.55 -9.80
CA VAL A 122 -11.56 -0.31 -9.09
C VAL A 122 -10.18 -0.44 -8.45
N ARG A 123 -9.93 -1.55 -7.74
CA ARG A 123 -8.64 -1.80 -7.07
C ARG A 123 -7.51 -2.05 -8.07
N LEU A 124 -7.80 -2.76 -9.16
CA LEU A 124 -6.81 -3.14 -10.18
C LEU A 124 -6.36 -1.94 -11.02
N LEU A 125 -7.30 -1.11 -11.49
CA LEU A 125 -7.03 -0.03 -12.45
C LEU A 125 -7.02 1.37 -11.83
N GLY A 126 -7.35 1.49 -10.53
CA GLY A 126 -7.39 2.77 -9.82
C GLY A 126 -8.48 3.71 -10.34
N THR A 127 -9.64 3.17 -10.73
CA THR A 127 -10.79 3.91 -11.30
C THR A 127 -11.96 4.00 -10.32
N THR A 128 -13.09 4.59 -10.73
CA THR A 128 -14.33 4.63 -9.95
C THR A 128 -15.40 3.72 -10.54
N LYS A 129 -16.36 3.27 -9.72
CA LYS A 129 -17.52 2.47 -10.18
C LYS A 129 -18.35 3.18 -11.23
N ASP A 130 -18.53 4.50 -11.08
CA ASP A 130 -19.20 5.35 -12.07
C ASP A 130 -18.51 5.32 -13.44
N THR A 131 -17.18 5.39 -13.47
CA THR A 131 -16.43 5.30 -14.73
C THR A 131 -16.59 3.94 -15.40
N ILE A 132 -16.58 2.86 -14.60
CA ILE A 132 -16.80 1.50 -15.12
C ILE A 132 -18.21 1.37 -15.72
N ALA A 133 -19.23 1.86 -15.02
CA ALA A 133 -20.61 1.84 -15.51
C ALA A 133 -20.77 2.63 -16.82
N LYS A 134 -20.20 3.84 -16.90
CA LYS A 134 -20.21 4.64 -18.13
C LYS A 134 -19.55 3.93 -19.31
N ILE A 135 -18.46 3.20 -19.10
CA ILE A 135 -17.80 2.46 -20.17
C ILE A 135 -18.61 1.22 -20.56
N ARG A 136 -19.17 0.50 -19.58
CA ARG A 136 -20.07 -0.65 -19.82
C ARG A 136 -21.29 -0.26 -20.65
N ASN A 137 -21.89 0.89 -20.33
CA ASN A 137 -23.08 1.41 -21.00
C ASN A 137 -22.77 2.27 -22.24
N ARG A 138 -21.50 2.45 -22.60
CA ARG A 138 -21.04 3.34 -23.69
C ARG A 138 -21.45 4.82 -23.51
N GLU A 139 -21.67 5.26 -22.28
CA GLU A 139 -22.01 6.64 -21.89
C GLU A 139 -20.77 7.49 -21.56
N HIS A 140 -19.56 6.93 -21.66
CA HIS A 140 -18.34 7.72 -21.52
C HIS A 140 -18.21 8.72 -22.69
N TRP A 141 -17.77 9.95 -22.41
CA TRP A 141 -17.65 10.99 -23.45
C TRP A 141 -16.75 10.57 -24.63
N ASN A 142 -15.75 9.73 -24.36
CA ASN A 142 -14.84 9.19 -25.36
C ASN A 142 -15.23 7.80 -25.91
N SER A 143 -16.44 7.30 -25.63
CA SER A 143 -16.88 5.95 -26.03
C SER A 143 -16.60 5.57 -27.49
N PRO A 144 -16.79 6.47 -28.49
CA PRO A 144 -16.53 6.13 -29.89
C PRO A 144 -15.07 5.76 -30.19
N ASN A 145 -14.13 6.25 -29.38
CA ASN A 145 -12.69 6.05 -29.59
C ASN A 145 -12.10 4.97 -28.68
N ILE A 146 -12.89 4.38 -27.76
CA ILE A 146 -12.38 3.37 -26.82
C ILE A 146 -12.03 2.10 -27.59
N LYS A 147 -10.79 1.65 -27.46
CA LYS A 147 -10.31 0.39 -28.04
C LYS A 147 -9.86 -0.54 -26.91
N PRO A 148 -10.46 -1.73 -26.74
CA PRO A 148 -10.04 -2.66 -25.70
C PRO A 148 -8.54 -3.00 -25.81
N ARG A 149 -7.74 -2.59 -24.82
CA ARG A 149 -6.29 -2.87 -24.74
C ARG A 149 -5.91 -3.42 -23.37
N ASP A 150 -4.93 -4.33 -23.38
CA ASP A 150 -4.49 -5.02 -22.16
C ASP A 150 -3.91 -4.02 -21.12
N PRO A 151 -4.42 -4.01 -19.87
CA PRO A 151 -3.94 -3.11 -18.82
C PRO A 151 -2.48 -3.34 -18.41
N VAL A 152 -1.94 -4.54 -18.62
CA VAL A 152 -0.53 -4.87 -18.35
C VAL A 152 0.36 -4.21 -19.42
N ILE A 153 -0.03 -4.29 -20.70
CA ILE A 153 0.71 -3.66 -21.81
C ILE A 153 0.68 -2.12 -21.67
N LEU A 154 -0.45 -1.57 -21.25
CA LEU A 154 -0.57 -0.14 -20.94
C LEU A 154 0.21 0.26 -19.67
N GLY A 155 0.70 -0.72 -18.91
CA GLY A 155 1.41 -0.54 -17.64
C GLY A 155 0.55 0.17 -16.59
N LEU A 156 -0.73 -0.18 -16.54
CA LEU A 156 -1.70 0.24 -15.51
C LEU A 156 -1.73 -0.74 -14.34
N CYS A 157 -1.50 -2.03 -14.60
CA CYS A 157 -1.28 -3.05 -13.59
C CYS A 157 -0.10 -3.96 -13.97
N THR A 158 0.36 -4.80 -13.05
CA THR A 158 1.34 -5.86 -13.35
C THR A 158 0.63 -7.17 -13.69
N GLN A 159 1.30 -8.06 -14.43
CA GLN A 159 0.75 -9.40 -14.72
C GLN A 159 0.37 -10.14 -13.44
N THR A 160 1.19 -10.02 -12.40
CA THR A 160 0.93 -10.61 -11.08
C THR A 160 -0.36 -10.08 -10.46
N ASP A 161 -0.60 -8.76 -10.54
CA ASP A 161 -1.82 -8.16 -9.99
C ASP A 161 -3.07 -8.59 -10.78
N LEU A 162 -2.98 -8.68 -12.10
CA LEU A 162 -4.08 -9.15 -12.96
C LEU A 162 -4.44 -10.60 -12.64
N ASN A 163 -3.43 -11.49 -12.58
CA ASN A 163 -3.63 -12.90 -12.24
C ASN A 163 -4.23 -13.05 -10.84
N ALA A 164 -3.77 -12.28 -9.85
CA ALA A 164 -4.33 -12.31 -8.50
C ALA A 164 -5.80 -11.85 -8.46
N ALA A 165 -6.16 -10.83 -9.25
CA ALA A 165 -7.54 -10.35 -9.34
C ALA A 165 -8.48 -11.40 -9.97
N VAL A 166 -8.00 -12.09 -11.02
CA VAL A 166 -8.73 -13.17 -11.69
C VAL A 166 -8.90 -14.37 -10.76
N GLN A 167 -7.83 -14.83 -10.09
CA GLN A 167 -7.91 -15.93 -9.13
C GLN A 167 -8.90 -15.62 -8.00
N ALA A 168 -8.82 -14.43 -7.41
CA ALA A 168 -9.76 -14.02 -6.36
C ALA A 168 -11.22 -13.91 -6.87
N ALA A 169 -11.44 -13.64 -8.15
CA ALA A 169 -12.76 -13.67 -8.76
C ALA A 169 -13.27 -15.09 -8.95
N ASN A 170 -12.41 -16.01 -9.42
CA ASN A 170 -12.74 -17.42 -9.58
C ASN A 170 -13.07 -18.07 -8.23
N ASP A 171 -12.23 -17.86 -7.20
CA ASP A 171 -12.47 -18.36 -5.84
C ASP A 171 -13.82 -17.89 -5.28
N ARG A 172 -14.23 -16.66 -5.63
CA ARG A 172 -15.54 -16.12 -5.26
C ARG A 172 -16.65 -16.86 -5.99
N LEU A 173 -16.55 -17.05 -7.31
CA LEU A 173 -17.57 -17.74 -8.10
C LEU A 173 -17.74 -19.20 -7.64
N VAL A 174 -16.64 -19.89 -7.34
CA VAL A 174 -16.66 -21.25 -6.77
C VAL A 174 -17.39 -21.26 -5.43
N ARG A 175 -17.10 -20.30 -4.53
CA ARG A 175 -17.82 -20.17 -3.25
C ARG A 175 -19.30 -19.87 -3.43
N GLU A 176 -19.67 -19.12 -4.47
CA GLU A 176 -21.05 -18.77 -4.81
C GLU A 176 -21.77 -19.86 -5.61
N GLY A 177 -21.10 -20.98 -5.95
CA GLY A 177 -21.68 -22.07 -6.75
C GLY A 177 -22.02 -21.70 -8.19
N LYS A 178 -21.40 -20.64 -8.74
CA LYS A 178 -21.62 -20.18 -10.11
C LYS A 178 -20.63 -20.82 -11.09
N PRO A 179 -21.05 -21.16 -12.32
CA PRO A 179 -20.14 -21.67 -13.34
C PRO A 179 -19.03 -20.65 -13.65
N LEU A 180 -17.82 -21.14 -13.89
CA LEU A 180 -16.72 -20.34 -14.43
C LEU A 180 -16.95 -20.21 -15.94
N GLU A 181 -17.58 -19.12 -16.39
CA GLU A 181 -17.63 -18.80 -17.82
C GLU A 181 -16.29 -18.16 -18.22
N ASN A 182 -15.34 -19.00 -18.62
CA ASN A 182 -14.24 -18.70 -19.56
C ASN A 182 -13.31 -19.91 -19.67
N ASP A 183 -13.76 -20.93 -20.41
CA ASP A 183 -12.83 -21.74 -21.18
C ASP A 183 -12.30 -20.80 -22.27
N HIS A 184 -11.16 -20.17 -22.01
CA HIS A 184 -10.36 -19.66 -23.12
C HIS A 184 -10.13 -20.88 -24.01
N GLU A 185 -10.74 -20.93 -25.20
CA GLU A 185 -10.34 -21.85 -26.25
C GLU A 185 -8.82 -21.79 -26.28
N ALA A 186 -8.18 -22.85 -25.80
CA ALA A 186 -6.76 -23.03 -25.95
C ALA A 186 -6.53 -22.89 -27.45
N ILE A 187 -5.83 -21.84 -27.87
CA ILE A 187 -5.40 -21.70 -29.25
C ILE A 187 -4.61 -22.98 -29.51
N ASP A 188 -5.21 -23.88 -30.29
CA ASP A 188 -4.60 -25.15 -30.63
C ASP A 188 -3.27 -24.82 -31.32
N PRO A 189 -2.10 -25.16 -30.74
CA PRO A 189 -0.81 -24.83 -31.32
C PRO A 189 -0.64 -25.41 -32.73
N GLU A 190 -1.45 -26.42 -33.10
CA GLU A 190 -1.49 -27.02 -34.42
C GLU A 190 -2.14 -26.11 -35.49
N SER A 191 -2.96 -25.14 -35.09
CA SER A 191 -3.59 -24.15 -35.99
C SER A 191 -2.62 -23.05 -36.49
N LEU A 192 -1.46 -22.90 -35.85
CA LEU A 192 -0.49 -21.84 -36.15
C LEU A 192 0.53 -22.24 -37.23
N PHE A 193 0.64 -23.53 -37.53
CA PHE A 193 1.55 -24.07 -38.54
C PHE A 193 0.77 -24.98 -39.49
N PRO A 194 0.13 -24.45 -40.56
CA PRO A 194 -0.39 -25.31 -41.60
C PRO A 194 0.78 -26.15 -42.13
N SER A 195 0.66 -27.46 -42.01
CA SER A 195 1.56 -28.42 -42.63
C SER A 195 1.67 -28.07 -44.11
N ARG A 196 2.89 -27.73 -44.54
CA ARG A 196 3.20 -27.54 -45.97
C ARG A 196 2.80 -28.82 -46.69
N ASP A 197 1.78 -28.73 -47.54
CA ASP A 197 1.48 -29.76 -48.52
C ASP A 197 2.73 -30.02 -49.35
N GLU A 198 3.32 -31.20 -49.18
CA GLU A 198 4.27 -31.75 -50.13
C GLU A 198 3.50 -31.99 -51.43
N THR A 199 3.66 -31.05 -52.36
CA THR A 199 3.35 -31.25 -53.78
C THR A 199 4.35 -32.26 -54.36
N GLY A 200 4.14 -33.53 -54.03
CA GLY A 200 4.79 -34.69 -54.63
C GLY A 200 4.07 -35.07 -55.92
N ASN A 201 4.42 -34.36 -56.98
CA ASN A 201 4.03 -34.59 -58.36
C ASN A 201 4.14 -36.08 -58.75
N SER A 202 3.02 -36.68 -59.17
CA SER A 202 2.99 -37.94 -59.90
C SER A 202 3.61 -37.74 -61.29
N PHE A 203 4.72 -38.44 -61.58
CA PHE A 203 5.04 -39.09 -62.86
C PHE A 203 6.23 -40.04 -62.68
#